data_AF-A0A1T4QBI2-F1
#
_entry.id   AF-A0A1T4QBI2-F1
#
_cell.length_a   1.000
_cell.length_b   1.000
_cell.length_c   1.000
_cell.angle_alpha   90.00
_cell.angle_beta   90.00
_cell.angle_gamma   90.00
#
_symmetry.space_group_name_H-M   'P 1'
#
loop_
_entity.id
_entity.type
_entity.pdbx_description
1 polymer ?
#
loop_
_entity_poly.entity_id
_entity_poly.type
_entity_poly.pdbx_seq_one_letter_code
_entity_poly.pdbx_strand_id
1 'polypeptide(L)' 'MSNKKGLSLPFLIIAIVIGSAIYREFNFETYRFEKPALAVVYILTFVMCVYFMVRGRK' A
#
# COMPACT_ATOMS: atom_id res chain seq x y z
N MET A 1 24.41 -1.59 21.03
CA MET A 1 22.96 -1.32 21.10
C MET A 1 22.56 -0.41 19.95
N SER A 2 21.65 -0.87 19.08
CA SER A 2 20.79 0.00 18.26
C SER A 2 19.69 -0.88 17.67
N ASN A 3 18.68 -1.23 18.47
CA ASN A 3 17.44 -1.82 17.98
C ASN A 3 16.69 -0.76 17.16
N LYS A 4 17.16 -0.50 15.94
CA LYS A 4 16.38 0.24 14.95
C LYS A 4 15.20 -0.69 14.66
N LYS A 5 13.99 -0.32 15.11
CA LYS A 5 12.76 -1.03 14.74
C LYS A 5 12.74 -1.13 13.21
N GLY A 6 13.20 -2.27 12.69
CA GLY A 6 13.51 -2.44 11.29
C GLY A 6 12.25 -2.27 10.47
N LEU A 7 12.33 -1.54 9.37
CA LEU A 7 11.25 -1.45 8.41
C LEU A 7 10.84 -2.88 8.04
N SER A 8 9.58 -3.24 8.24
CA SER A 8 9.13 -4.59 7.98
C SER A 8 9.20 -4.87 6.48
N LEU A 9 10.30 -5.50 6.05
CA LEU A 9 10.59 -5.84 4.65
C LEU A 9 9.39 -6.44 3.89
N PRO A 10 8.61 -7.41 4.44
CA PRO A 10 7.45 -7.93 3.72
C PRO A 10 6.36 -6.87 3.48
N PHE A 11 6.07 -6.04 4.48
CA PHE A 11 5.08 -4.95 4.32
C PHE A 11 5.56 -3.89 3.33
N LEU A 12 6.87 -3.64 3.26
CA LEU A 12 7.45 -2.73 2.27
C LEU A 12 7.22 -3.25 0.84
N ILE A 13 7.54 -4.53 0.61
CA ILE A 13 7.38 -5.17 -0.71
C ILE A 13 5.90 -5.13 -1.12
N ILE A 14 4.99 -5.52 -0.21
CA ILE A 14 3.55 -5.49 -0.46
C ILE A 14 3.08 -4.07 -0.77
N ALA A 15 3.52 -3.07 -0.01
CA ALA A 15 3.16 -1.67 -0.25
C ALA A 15 3.64 -1.19 -1.62
N ILE A 16 4.86 -1.53 -2.05
CA ILE A 16 5.37 -1.15 -3.36
C ILE A 16 4.56 -1.82 -4.48
N VAL A 17 4.29 -3.12 -4.37
CA VAL A 17 3.53 -3.87 -5.38
C VAL A 17 2.10 -3.34 -5.49
N ILE A 18 1.38 -3.22 -4.36
CA ILE A 18 0.00 -2.73 -4.37
C ILE A 18 -0.07 -1.26 -4.79
N GLY A 19 0.86 -0.42 -4.33
CA GLY A 19 0.95 0.98 -4.74
C GLY A 19 1.16 1.11 -6.26
N SER A 20 2.04 0.28 -6.83
CA SER A 20 2.25 0.23 -8.29
C SER A 20 1.00 -0.27 -9.04
N ALA A 21 0.26 -1.23 -8.48
CA ALA A 21 -0.97 -1.75 -9.09
C ALA A 21 -2.08 -0.69 -9.11
N ILE A 22 -2.30 0.02 -7.99
CA ILE A 22 -3.25 1.14 -7.90
C ILE A 22 -2.90 2.22 -8.91
N TYR A 23 -1.62 2.60 -9.02
CA TYR A 23 -1.17 3.63 -9.97
C TYR A 23 -1.40 3.22 -11.43
N ARG A 24 -1.24 1.93 -11.76
CA ARG A 24 -1.44 1.41 -13.11
C ARG A 24 -2.91 1.21 -13.49
N GLU A 25 -3.76 0.79 -12.56
CA GLU A 25 -5.19 0.59 -12.81
C GLU A 25 -6.02 1.89 -12.73
N PHE A 26 -5.42 2.97 -12.21
CA PHE A 26 -6.07 4.28 -12.17
C PHE A 26 -5.98 4.97 -13.52
N ASN A 27 -7.14 5.20 -14.14
CA ASN A 27 -7.23 5.99 -15.36
C ASN A 27 -7.28 7.48 -14.97
N PHE A 28 -6.20 8.21 -15.24
CA PHE A 28 -6.06 9.63 -14.92
C PHE A 28 -6.91 10.56 -15.80
N GLU A 29 -7.39 10.11 -16.96
CA GLU A 29 -8.24 10.91 -17.84
C GLU A 29 -9.69 10.90 -17.35
N THR A 30 -10.18 9.73 -16.92
CA THR A 30 -11.57 9.54 -16.47
C THR A 30 -11.73 9.57 -14.95
N TYR A 31 -10.62 9.61 -14.20
CA TYR A 31 -10.57 9.53 -12.73
C TYR A 31 -11.25 8.29 -12.16
N ARG A 32 -11.17 7.16 -12.89
CA ARG A 32 -11.80 5.90 -12.49
C ARG A 32 -10.81 4.76 -12.54
N PHE A 33 -11.06 3.76 -11.70
CA PHE A 33 -10.38 2.47 -11.79
C PHE A 33 -11.15 1.58 -12.77
N GLU A 34 -10.43 0.81 -13.59
CA GLU A 34 -11.06 -0.20 -14.46
C GLU A 34 -11.93 -1.18 -13.66
N LYS A 35 -11.46 -1.56 -12.46
CA LYS A 35 -12.14 -2.48 -11.55
C LYS A 35 -12.38 -1.80 -10.19
N PRO A 36 -13.50 -1.06 -10.02
CA PRO A 36 -13.73 -0.26 -8.83
C PRO A 36 -13.75 -1.09 -7.53
N ALA A 37 -14.33 -2.29 -7.56
CA ALA A 37 -14.33 -3.18 -6.39
C ALA A 37 -12.92 -3.66 -6.00
N LEU A 38 -12.09 -4.01 -7.00
CA LEU A 38 -10.72 -4.44 -6.77
C LEU A 38 -9.85 -3.29 -6.24
N ALA A 39 -10.04 -2.09 -6.80
CA ALA A 39 -9.34 -0.88 -6.37
C ALA A 39 -9.62 -0.55 -4.90
N VAL A 40 -10.87 -0.70 -4.44
CA VAL A 40 -11.20 -0.52 -3.01
C VAL A 40 -10.43 -1.49 -2.13
N VAL A 41 -10.35 -2.77 -2.52
CA VAL A 41 -9.58 -3.79 -1.78
C VAL A 41 -8.09 -3.45 -1.75
N TYR A 42 -7.53 -3.01 -2.88
CA TYR A 42 -6.12 -2.60 -2.96
C TYR A 42 -5.82 -1.38 -2.11
N ILE A 43 -6.66 -0.34 -2.17
CA ILE A 43 -6.50 0.87 -1.36
C ILE A 43 -6.60 0.53 0.13
N LEU A 44 -7.60 -0.25 0.55
CA LEU A 44 -7.75 -0.67 1.95
C LEU A 44 -6.53 -1.47 2.43
N THR A 45 -6.07 -2.41 1.62
CA THR A 45 -4.89 -3.25 1.94
C THR A 45 -3.63 -2.40 2.04
N PHE A 46 -3.45 -1.46 1.12
CA PHE A 46 -2.33 -0.52 1.13
C PHE A 46 -2.33 0.36 2.39
N VAL A 47 -3.48 0.95 2.72
CA VAL A 47 -3.64 1.78 3.93
C VAL A 47 -3.38 0.96 5.20
N MET A 48 -3.91 -0.26 5.29
CA MET A 48 -3.64 -1.19 6.40
C MET A 48 -2.15 -1.50 6.53
N CYS A 49 -1.48 -1.86 5.44
CA CYS A 49 -0.04 -2.16 5.44
C CYS A 49 0.78 -0.97 5.92
N VAL A 50 0.50 0.23 5.38
CA VAL A 50 1.17 1.47 5.78
C VAL A 50 0.87 1.79 7.25
N TYR A 51 -0.37 1.63 7.69
CA TYR A 51 -0.78 1.86 9.07
C TYR A 51 -0.03 0.96 10.06
N PHE A 52 0.03 -0.35 9.82
CA PHE A 52 0.79 -1.27 10.66
C PHE A 52 2.29 -0.97 10.65
N MET A 53 2.84 -0.62 9.49
CA MET A 53 4.25 -0.26 9.35
C MET A 53 4.61 1.05 10.08
N VAL A 54 3.71 2.04 10.11
CA VAL A 54 3.93 3.30 10.84
C VAL A 54 3.66 3.12 12.34
N ARG A 55 2.59 2.40 12.71
CA ARG A 55 2.21 2.17 14.11
C ARG A 55 3.24 1.32 14.85
N GLY A 56 3.79 0.30 14.21
CA GLY A 56 4.84 -0.54 14.79
C GLY A 56 6.18 0.17 15.04
N ARG A 57 6.36 1.40 14.52
CA ARG A 57 7.55 2.23 14.78
C ARG A 57 7.42 3.14 16.01
N LYS A 58 6.22 3.42 16.52
CA LYS A 58 6.04 4.01 17.86
C LYS A 58 6.43 2.98 18.91
#